data_AF-A0A412AWG8-F1
#
_entry.id   AF-A0A412AWG8-F1
#
_cell.length_a   1.000
_cell.length_b   1.000
_cell.length_c   1.000
_cell.angle_alpha   90.00
_cell.angle_beta   90.00
_cell.angle_gamma   90.00
#
_symmetry.space_group_name_H-M   'P 1'
#
loop_
_entity.id
_entity.type
_entity.pdbx_description
1 polymer ?
#
loop_
_entity_poly.entity_id
_entity_poly.type
_entity_poly.pdbx_seq_one_letter_code
_entity_poly.pdbx_strand_id
1 'polypeptide(L)'
;MDYRIMNPAERKYTFRQSQQISMQTGLIGYLRADFGSTGKEFYSTWNDFRKDLKTDDFKKEFDLVINSYRFGDGEFLSGRSAMTKFCYEHPESSYEDDRNHYGVRVDTEQYSYLMRLNSNRGEYNLYCYCYQREWLDNHLQKAEKGIRFIDPHYKEQFTIPDGDKIRITLSSGEHYDRECRYIDDYHLEVGDNLYHICEFAERMEQNGNTVIPLRSSLPEQCYVYLPTSNEIGIIKKGETGYYKTDLTDGVPGEMKELADSMNRKLGVTKGQAEAMKAGSMFGWKVPAADPKNYDENGKLVKPKRNKDYER
;
A
#
# COMPACT_ATOMS: atom_id res chain seq x y z
N MET A 1 -27.70 3.26 -6.89
CA MET A 1 -26.41 3.89 -6.57
C MET A 1 -25.42 2.77 -6.77
N ASP A 2 -24.45 2.98 -7.65
CA ASP A 2 -23.59 1.89 -8.11
C ASP A 2 -22.28 1.93 -7.33
N TYR A 3 -21.73 0.75 -7.04
CA TYR A 3 -20.41 0.62 -6.43
C TYR A 3 -19.35 0.44 -7.50
N ARG A 4 -18.10 0.68 -7.13
CA ARG A 4 -16.92 0.20 -7.85
C ARG A 4 -15.97 -0.53 -6.91
N ILE A 5 -15.14 -1.38 -7.47
CA ILE A 5 -14.06 -2.01 -6.71
C ILE A 5 -13.04 -0.94 -6.30
N MET A 6 -12.59 -1.00 -5.04
CA MET A 6 -11.54 -0.12 -4.55
C MET A 6 -10.19 -0.47 -5.16
N ASN A 7 -9.45 0.55 -5.60
CA ASN A 7 -8.06 0.35 -5.99
C ASN A 7 -7.17 0.14 -4.74
N PRO A 8 -5.96 -0.42 -4.88
CA PRO A 8 -5.10 -0.70 -3.72
C PRO A 8 -4.77 0.51 -2.84
N ALA A 9 -4.64 1.71 -3.40
CA ALA A 9 -4.31 2.91 -2.64
C ALA A 9 -5.46 3.32 -1.67
N GLU A 10 -6.71 3.07 -2.06
CA GLU A 10 -7.91 3.40 -1.27
C GLU A 10 -8.11 2.48 -0.06
N ARG A 11 -7.67 1.22 -0.16
CA ARG A 11 -7.92 0.19 0.86
C ARG A 11 -7.46 0.61 2.25
N LYS A 12 -6.35 1.34 2.34
CA LYS A 12 -5.80 1.89 3.59
C LYS A 12 -6.82 2.78 4.32
N TYR A 13 -7.62 3.54 3.60
CA TYR A 13 -8.65 4.45 4.13
C TYR A 13 -9.93 3.72 4.57
N THR A 14 -9.93 2.39 4.59
CA THR A 14 -10.95 1.60 5.30
C THR A 14 -10.54 1.22 6.72
N PHE A 15 -9.32 1.56 7.13
CA PHE A 15 -8.81 1.36 8.47
C PHE A 15 -8.70 2.70 9.20
N ARG A 16 -8.52 2.62 10.53
CA ARG A 16 -8.26 3.80 11.35
C ARG A 16 -7.04 4.55 10.80
N GLN A 17 -7.24 5.84 10.53
CA GLN A 17 -6.16 6.75 10.15
C GLN A 17 -5.70 7.57 11.34
N SER A 18 -4.55 8.23 11.21
CA SER A 18 -4.12 9.27 12.14
C SER A 18 -5.11 10.44 12.15
N GLN A 19 -4.98 11.29 13.17
CA GLN A 19 -5.78 12.51 13.24
C GLN A 19 -5.51 13.41 12.02
N GLN A 20 -4.24 13.54 11.60
CA GLN A 20 -3.84 14.41 10.52
C GLN A 20 -4.48 13.99 9.18
N ILE A 21 -4.35 12.71 8.82
CA ILE A 21 -4.94 12.17 7.58
C ILE A 21 -6.47 12.24 7.63
N SER A 22 -7.07 11.87 8.76
CA SER A 22 -8.53 11.92 8.92
C SER A 22 -9.10 13.34 8.75
N MET A 23 -8.36 14.35 9.23
CA MET A 23 -8.73 15.76 9.05
C MET A 23 -8.60 16.20 7.58
N GLN A 24 -7.50 15.86 6.92
CA GLN A 24 -7.25 16.23 5.52
C GLN A 24 -8.20 15.55 4.53
N THR A 25 -8.63 14.33 4.83
CA THR A 25 -9.56 13.55 3.99
C THR A 25 -11.03 13.83 4.30
N GLY A 26 -11.32 14.64 5.32
CA GLY A 26 -12.70 14.96 5.71
C GLY A 26 -13.47 13.74 6.22
N LEU A 27 -12.82 12.85 6.98
CA LEU A 27 -13.47 11.69 7.58
C LEU A 27 -14.61 12.15 8.50
N ILE A 28 -15.85 11.80 8.18
CA ILE A 28 -17.01 12.14 9.02
C ILE A 28 -17.10 11.17 10.19
N GLY A 29 -16.88 9.89 9.91
CA GLY A 29 -16.94 8.78 10.84
C GLY A 29 -17.06 7.47 10.08
N TYR A 30 -17.36 6.39 10.79
CA TYR A 30 -17.58 5.09 10.17
C TYR A 30 -18.67 4.29 10.88
N LEU A 31 -19.39 3.51 10.08
CA LEU A 31 -20.27 2.45 10.56
C LEU A 31 -19.48 1.14 10.59
N ARG A 32 -19.62 0.37 11.67
CA ARG A 32 -19.31 -1.06 11.65
C ARG A 32 -20.59 -1.86 11.81
N ALA A 33 -20.70 -2.99 11.13
CA ALA A 33 -21.85 -3.86 11.26
C ALA A 33 -21.48 -5.35 11.13
N ASP A 34 -22.33 -6.21 11.65
CA ASP A 34 -22.26 -7.66 11.48
C ASP A 34 -23.65 -8.28 11.24
N PHE A 35 -23.65 -9.47 10.64
CA PHE A 35 -24.87 -10.18 10.31
C PHE A 35 -25.35 -11.15 11.40
N GLY A 36 -24.91 -11.00 12.65
CA GLY A 36 -25.35 -11.81 13.78
C GLY A 36 -25.05 -13.31 13.66
N SER A 37 -25.66 -14.11 14.52
CA SER A 37 -25.39 -15.55 14.55
C SER A 37 -26.05 -16.30 13.39
N THR A 38 -27.17 -15.80 12.85
CA THR A 38 -27.92 -16.45 11.77
C THR A 38 -27.45 -16.02 10.38
N GLY A 39 -26.72 -14.90 10.30
CA GLY A 39 -26.25 -14.34 9.03
C GLY A 39 -27.29 -13.47 8.32
N LYS A 40 -28.43 -13.18 8.97
CA LYS A 40 -29.53 -12.38 8.43
C LYS A 40 -29.77 -11.07 9.19
N GLU A 41 -29.14 -10.91 10.35
CA GLU A 41 -29.24 -9.68 11.14
C GLU A 41 -28.44 -8.55 10.51
N PHE A 42 -28.55 -7.32 11.02
CA PHE A 42 -27.63 -6.22 10.67
C PHE A 42 -27.45 -5.37 11.91
N TYR A 43 -26.60 -5.85 12.82
CA TYR A 43 -26.28 -5.11 14.04
C TYR A 43 -25.18 -4.12 13.72
N SER A 44 -25.44 -2.84 13.96
CA SER A 44 -24.53 -1.78 13.53
C SER A 44 -24.25 -0.77 14.62
N THR A 45 -23.06 -0.19 14.60
CA THR A 45 -22.65 0.90 15.48
C THR A 45 -21.96 1.99 14.67
N TRP A 46 -22.39 3.23 14.87
CA TRP A 46 -21.74 4.40 14.31
C TRP A 46 -20.64 4.93 15.24
N ASN A 47 -19.50 5.31 14.67
CA ASN A 47 -18.37 5.91 15.37
C ASN A 47 -18.08 7.28 14.74
N ASP A 48 -18.24 8.35 15.50
CA ASP A 48 -18.00 9.71 15.02
C ASP A 48 -16.49 10.03 14.94
N PHE A 49 -16.09 10.82 13.94
CA PHE A 49 -14.81 11.53 13.91
C PHE A 49 -15.04 13.05 13.83
N ARG A 50 -15.49 13.57 12.68
CA ARG A 50 -15.86 14.98 12.48
C ARG A 50 -17.37 15.18 12.62
N LYS A 51 -17.82 15.34 13.87
CA LYS A 51 -19.24 15.56 14.19
C LYS A 51 -19.84 16.79 13.51
N ASP A 52 -19.02 17.81 13.26
CA ASP A 52 -19.39 19.02 12.54
C ASP A 52 -19.73 18.77 11.06
N LEU A 53 -19.19 17.71 10.46
CA LEU A 53 -19.51 17.31 9.08
C LEU A 53 -20.70 16.33 8.98
N LYS A 54 -21.19 15.82 10.11
CA LYS A 54 -22.32 14.88 10.17
C LYS A 54 -23.66 15.63 10.13
N THR A 55 -23.91 16.30 9.01
CA THR A 55 -25.13 17.06 8.76
C THR A 55 -26.36 16.15 8.66
N ASP A 56 -27.56 16.72 8.74
CA ASP A 56 -28.79 15.94 8.58
C ASP A 56 -28.96 15.43 7.14
N ASP A 57 -28.46 16.16 6.15
CA ASP A 57 -28.46 15.72 4.76
C ASP A 57 -27.50 14.54 4.55
N PHE A 58 -26.30 14.59 5.16
CA PHE A 58 -25.40 13.44 5.19
C PHE A 58 -26.07 12.21 5.80
N LYS A 59 -26.76 12.35 6.95
CA LYS A 59 -27.43 11.22 7.62
C LYS A 59 -28.50 10.60 6.72
N LYS A 60 -29.35 11.43 6.10
CA LYS A 60 -30.39 10.95 5.17
C LYS A 60 -29.79 10.23 3.97
N GLU A 61 -28.75 10.81 3.36
CA GLU A 61 -28.09 10.19 2.21
C GLU A 61 -27.38 8.90 2.59
N PHE A 62 -26.66 8.89 3.72
CA PHE A 62 -26.00 7.69 4.26
C PHE A 62 -27.00 6.56 4.51
N ASP A 63 -28.16 6.86 5.10
CA ASP A 63 -29.23 5.88 5.31
C ASP A 63 -29.74 5.32 3.97
N LEU A 64 -29.88 6.16 2.93
CA LEU A 64 -30.26 5.70 1.60
C LEU A 64 -29.19 4.79 0.98
N VAL A 65 -27.91 5.15 1.09
CA VAL A 65 -26.78 4.36 0.57
C VAL A 65 -26.71 3.00 1.25
N ILE A 66 -26.74 2.94 2.59
CA ILE A 66 -26.66 1.66 3.30
C ILE A 66 -27.90 0.80 3.02
N ASN A 67 -29.09 1.39 3.02
CA ASN A 67 -30.31 0.63 2.84
C ASN A 67 -30.53 0.16 1.39
N SER A 68 -29.95 0.82 0.38
CA SER A 68 -30.01 0.35 -1.00
C SER A 68 -29.28 -0.97 -1.23
N TYR A 69 -28.23 -1.26 -0.44
CA TYR A 69 -27.52 -2.54 -0.49
C TYR A 69 -28.09 -3.61 0.47
N ARG A 70 -28.96 -3.22 1.41
CA ARG A 70 -29.58 -4.11 2.40
C ARG A 70 -30.91 -4.70 1.94
N PHE A 71 -31.75 -3.90 1.28
CA PHE A 71 -33.14 -4.26 0.94
C PHE A 71 -33.38 -4.32 -0.57
N GLY A 72 -34.53 -4.86 -0.99
CA GLY A 72 -34.90 -5.04 -2.40
C GLY A 72 -34.17 -6.23 -3.02
N ASP A 73 -33.57 -6.04 -4.20
CA ASP A 73 -32.66 -7.04 -4.81
C ASP A 73 -31.34 -7.19 -4.05
N GLY A 74 -31.15 -6.41 -2.97
CA GLY A 74 -30.26 -6.66 -1.83
C GLY A 74 -28.94 -7.33 -2.20
N GLU A 75 -27.93 -6.53 -2.52
CA GLU A 75 -26.61 -7.02 -2.89
C GLU A 75 -25.81 -7.54 -1.66
N PHE A 76 -24.54 -7.16 -1.54
CA PHE A 76 -23.62 -7.69 -0.54
C PHE A 76 -23.96 -7.33 0.92
N LEU A 77 -24.97 -6.46 1.19
CA LEU A 77 -25.42 -6.13 2.56
C LEU A 77 -26.77 -6.77 2.95
N SER A 78 -27.39 -7.61 2.12
CA SER A 78 -28.66 -8.27 2.46
C SER A 78 -28.51 -9.46 3.43
N GLY A 79 -27.28 -9.91 3.64
CA GLY A 79 -26.94 -10.96 4.60
C GLY A 79 -25.56 -11.55 4.33
N ARG A 80 -25.07 -12.37 5.26
CA ARG A 80 -23.73 -12.97 5.14
C ARG A 80 -23.58 -13.81 3.87
N SER A 81 -24.61 -14.59 3.51
CA SER A 81 -24.57 -15.42 2.29
C SER A 81 -24.46 -14.58 1.02
N ALA A 82 -25.13 -13.43 0.96
CA ALA A 82 -25.03 -12.52 -0.18
C ALA A 82 -23.64 -11.85 -0.23
N MET A 83 -23.10 -11.43 0.92
CA MET A 83 -21.72 -10.95 1.00
C MET A 83 -20.70 -12.00 0.56
N THR A 84 -20.82 -13.25 1.05
CA THR A 84 -19.94 -14.35 0.65
C THR A 84 -20.00 -14.57 -0.86
N LYS A 85 -21.20 -14.56 -1.44
CA LYS A 85 -21.38 -14.68 -2.89
C LYS A 85 -20.69 -13.55 -3.64
N PHE A 86 -20.91 -12.31 -3.20
CA PHE A 86 -20.24 -11.13 -3.77
C PHE A 86 -18.72 -11.24 -3.73
N CYS A 87 -18.14 -11.56 -2.55
CA CYS A 87 -16.70 -11.71 -2.41
C CYS A 87 -16.12 -12.81 -3.32
N TYR A 88 -16.87 -13.89 -3.52
CA TYR A 88 -16.48 -14.97 -4.44
C TYR A 88 -16.55 -14.55 -5.92
N GLU A 89 -17.58 -13.80 -6.29
CA GLU A 89 -17.79 -13.31 -7.67
C GLU A 89 -16.83 -12.15 -8.03
N HIS A 90 -16.27 -11.46 -7.02
CA HIS A 90 -15.36 -10.32 -7.18
C HIS A 90 -13.99 -10.54 -6.51
N PRO A 91 -13.19 -11.52 -6.94
CA PRO A 91 -11.86 -11.76 -6.38
C PRO A 91 -10.93 -10.55 -6.52
N GLU A 92 -11.12 -9.69 -7.53
CA GLU A 92 -10.38 -8.43 -7.71
C GLU A 92 -10.62 -7.40 -6.59
N SER A 93 -11.70 -7.57 -5.82
CA SER A 93 -12.01 -6.76 -4.65
C SER A 93 -11.20 -7.17 -3.41
N SER A 94 -10.57 -8.35 -3.44
CA SER A 94 -9.77 -8.89 -2.33
C SER A 94 -8.57 -8.00 -1.99
N TYR A 95 -8.29 -7.89 -0.70
CA TYR A 95 -7.11 -7.21 -0.18
C TYR A 95 -5.87 -8.10 -0.20
N GLU A 96 -6.04 -9.40 -0.49
CA GLU A 96 -4.98 -10.42 -0.47
C GLU A 96 -4.28 -10.53 0.89
N ASP A 97 -5.04 -10.25 1.96
CA ASP A 97 -4.59 -10.37 3.35
C ASP A 97 -5.05 -11.67 4.00
N ASP A 98 -4.50 -11.96 5.18
CA ASP A 98 -4.83 -13.13 6.00
C ASP A 98 -6.27 -13.13 6.53
N ARG A 99 -6.93 -11.97 6.49
CA ARG A 99 -8.29 -11.74 7.00
C ARG A 99 -9.36 -11.87 5.92
N ASN A 100 -8.96 -12.04 4.66
CA ASN A 100 -9.86 -12.09 3.50
C ASN A 100 -10.77 -10.86 3.44
N HIS A 101 -10.21 -9.66 3.58
CA HIS A 101 -10.97 -8.44 3.36
C HIS A 101 -11.24 -8.20 1.88
N TYR A 102 -12.42 -7.63 1.60
CA TYR A 102 -12.82 -7.16 0.28
C TYR A 102 -13.23 -5.69 0.37
N GLY A 103 -13.17 -4.96 -0.75
CA GLY A 103 -13.44 -3.52 -0.75
C GLY A 103 -14.26 -3.04 -1.92
N VAL A 104 -15.32 -2.30 -1.62
CA VAL A 104 -16.04 -1.46 -2.59
C VAL A 104 -16.07 -0.01 -2.15
N ARG A 105 -16.10 0.90 -3.13
CA ARG A 105 -16.32 2.32 -2.94
C ARG A 105 -17.61 2.71 -3.62
N VAL A 106 -18.44 3.48 -2.90
CA VAL A 106 -19.66 4.07 -3.41
C VAL A 106 -19.50 5.58 -3.32
N ASP A 107 -19.73 6.28 -4.42
CA ASP A 107 -19.62 7.74 -4.47
C ASP A 107 -21.00 8.35 -4.72
N THR A 108 -21.27 9.44 -4.00
CA THR A 108 -22.37 10.35 -4.29
C THR A 108 -21.80 11.68 -4.77
N GLU A 109 -22.63 12.71 -4.90
CA GLU A 109 -22.15 14.04 -5.28
C GLU A 109 -21.14 14.59 -4.27
N GLN A 110 -21.43 14.45 -2.96
CA GLN A 110 -20.64 15.07 -1.90
C GLN A 110 -19.77 14.07 -1.13
N TYR A 111 -20.15 12.80 -1.06
CA TYR A 111 -19.51 11.85 -0.15
C TYR A 111 -18.94 10.61 -0.85
N SER A 112 -17.95 10.01 -0.19
CA SER A 112 -17.36 8.73 -0.56
C SER A 112 -17.50 7.75 0.59
N TYR A 113 -18.09 6.59 0.31
CA TYR A 113 -18.33 5.51 1.25
C TYR A 113 -17.43 4.35 0.89
N LEU A 114 -16.34 4.19 1.64
CA LEU A 114 -15.41 3.08 1.44
C LEU A 114 -15.79 1.94 2.38
N MET A 115 -16.28 0.85 1.80
CA MET A 115 -16.78 -0.31 2.51
C MET A 115 -15.77 -1.46 2.46
N ARG A 116 -15.18 -1.78 3.61
CA ARG A 116 -14.42 -3.03 3.81
C ARG A 116 -15.35 -4.12 4.29
N LEU A 117 -15.41 -5.21 3.53
CA LEU A 117 -16.26 -6.36 3.76
C LEU A 117 -15.42 -7.52 4.31
N ASN A 118 -16.01 -8.32 5.19
CA ASN A 118 -15.45 -9.59 5.65
C ASN A 118 -16.58 -10.61 5.80
N SER A 119 -16.62 -11.66 4.98
CA SER A 119 -17.73 -12.61 5.00
C SER A 119 -17.64 -13.65 6.14
N ASN A 120 -16.59 -13.63 6.96
CA ASN A 120 -16.37 -14.64 7.98
C ASN A 120 -17.35 -14.49 9.16
N ARG A 121 -17.74 -15.62 9.74
CA ARG A 121 -18.59 -15.66 10.94
C ARG A 121 -17.77 -15.25 12.17
N GLY A 122 -18.33 -14.38 13.00
CA GLY A 122 -17.68 -13.88 14.21
C GLY A 122 -16.85 -12.61 14.00
N GLU A 123 -16.69 -12.16 12.76
CA GLU A 123 -16.08 -10.89 12.40
C GLU A 123 -17.15 -9.78 12.28
N TYR A 124 -16.72 -8.52 12.39
CA TYR A 124 -17.51 -7.41 11.86
C TYR A 124 -17.54 -7.54 10.33
N ASN A 125 -18.71 -7.83 9.79
CA ASN A 125 -18.86 -8.12 8.38
C ASN A 125 -18.72 -6.86 7.48
N LEU A 126 -18.96 -5.67 8.04
CA LEU A 126 -18.83 -4.39 7.34
C LEU A 126 -18.09 -3.38 8.21
N TYR A 127 -17.15 -2.65 7.59
CA TYR A 127 -16.76 -1.30 7.99
C TYR A 127 -17.04 -0.35 6.82
N CYS A 128 -17.83 0.69 7.03
CA CYS A 128 -18.11 1.73 6.04
C CYS A 128 -17.56 3.07 6.54
N TYR A 129 -16.40 3.47 6.03
CA TYR A 129 -15.79 4.77 6.32
C TYR A 129 -16.36 5.83 5.38
N CYS A 130 -16.82 6.94 5.96
CA CYS A 130 -17.56 7.98 5.24
C CYS A 130 -16.71 9.26 5.19
N TYR A 131 -16.38 9.69 3.98
CA TYR A 131 -15.51 10.84 3.72
C TYR A 131 -16.23 11.92 2.92
N GLN A 132 -15.78 13.17 3.05
CA GLN A 132 -16.00 14.18 2.02
C GLN A 132 -15.27 13.77 0.75
N ARG A 133 -16.01 13.59 -0.35
CA ARG A 133 -15.49 13.01 -1.59
C ARG A 133 -14.32 13.80 -2.16
N GLU A 134 -14.52 15.11 -2.34
CA GLU A 134 -13.50 15.99 -2.92
C GLU A 134 -12.22 16.00 -2.09
N TRP A 135 -12.34 15.96 -0.76
CA TRP A 135 -11.18 16.02 0.14
C TRP A 135 -10.39 14.72 0.10
N LEU A 136 -11.08 13.58 0.12
CA LEU A 136 -10.46 12.26 -0.03
C LEU A 136 -9.78 12.12 -1.39
N ASP A 137 -10.46 12.47 -2.48
CA ASP A 137 -9.93 12.34 -3.84
C ASP A 137 -8.70 13.23 -4.05
N ASN A 138 -8.74 14.48 -3.55
CA ASN A 138 -7.59 15.38 -3.59
C ASN A 138 -6.40 14.86 -2.78
N HIS A 139 -6.64 14.24 -1.61
CA HIS A 139 -5.57 13.64 -0.81
C HIS A 139 -4.97 12.42 -1.51
N LEU A 140 -5.79 11.50 -2.02
CA LEU A 140 -5.34 10.32 -2.76
C LEU A 140 -4.50 10.72 -3.99
N GLN A 141 -4.97 11.68 -4.79
CA GLN A 141 -4.26 12.17 -5.95
C GLN A 141 -2.88 12.75 -5.58
N LYS A 142 -2.78 13.47 -4.45
CA LYS A 142 -1.49 14.00 -3.97
C LYS A 142 -0.57 12.88 -3.47
N ALA A 143 -1.13 11.91 -2.76
CA ALA A 143 -0.40 10.76 -2.24
C ALA A 143 0.20 9.86 -3.35
N GLU A 144 -0.38 9.85 -4.55
CA GLU A 144 0.16 9.16 -5.73
C GLU A 144 1.56 9.64 -6.14
N LYS A 145 1.94 10.89 -5.79
CA LYS A 145 3.30 11.40 -6.01
C LYS A 145 4.35 10.63 -5.19
N GLY A 146 3.93 10.00 -4.10
CA GLY A 146 4.80 9.33 -3.14
C GLY A 146 5.38 10.24 -2.07
N ILE A 147 6.00 9.61 -1.08
CA ILE A 147 6.65 10.23 0.06
C ILE A 147 8.13 10.39 -0.26
N ARG A 148 8.59 11.64 -0.27
CA ARG A 148 9.96 12.01 -0.60
C ARG A 148 10.85 11.95 0.63
N PHE A 149 12.00 11.31 0.51
CA PHE A 149 13.06 11.31 1.52
C PHE A 149 14.24 12.10 1.01
N ILE A 150 14.67 13.10 1.77
CA ILE A 150 15.76 14.02 1.44
C ILE A 150 16.92 13.85 2.42
N ASP A 151 18.08 14.40 2.07
CA ASP A 151 19.12 14.71 3.05
C ASP A 151 18.91 16.11 3.67
N PRO A 152 19.67 16.49 4.72
CA PRO A 152 19.56 17.81 5.34
C PRO A 152 19.85 18.99 4.40
N HIS A 153 20.46 18.74 3.24
CA HIS A 153 20.74 19.75 2.21
C HIS A 153 19.64 19.81 1.14
N TYR A 154 18.44 19.28 1.43
CA TYR A 154 17.28 19.24 0.52
C TYR A 154 17.45 18.41 -0.75
N LYS A 155 18.51 17.59 -0.84
CA LYS A 155 18.68 16.70 -1.98
C LYS A 155 17.86 15.44 -1.78
N GLU A 156 16.93 15.20 -2.70
CA GLU A 156 16.15 13.97 -2.73
C GLU A 156 17.05 12.74 -2.86
N GLN A 157 16.86 11.80 -1.94
CA GLN A 157 17.58 10.54 -1.87
C GLN A 157 16.78 9.44 -2.57
N PHE A 158 15.48 9.37 -2.29
CA PHE A 158 14.55 8.44 -2.91
C PHE A 158 13.10 8.85 -2.59
N THR A 159 12.16 8.24 -3.31
CA THR A 159 10.71 8.36 -3.07
C THR A 159 10.11 6.96 -2.93
N ILE A 160 9.12 6.81 -2.04
CA ILE A 160 8.33 5.58 -1.86
C ILE A 160 6.83 5.86 -2.02
N PRO A 161 6.01 4.90 -2.49
CA PRO A 161 4.55 5.00 -2.42
C PRO A 161 4.03 5.25 -1.00
N ASP A 162 2.87 5.91 -0.87
CA ASP A 162 2.17 5.99 0.41
C ASP A 162 1.87 4.59 0.96
N GLY A 163 2.13 4.35 2.24
CA GLY A 163 1.96 3.05 2.91
C GLY A 163 3.15 2.08 2.76
N ASP A 164 4.16 2.42 1.96
CA ASP A 164 5.40 1.62 1.93
C ASP A 164 6.23 1.86 3.19
N LYS A 165 7.19 0.95 3.43
CA LYS A 165 8.06 0.99 4.60
C LYS A 165 9.43 1.59 4.26
N ILE A 166 10.09 2.06 5.30
CA ILE A 166 11.53 2.30 5.32
C ILE A 166 12.17 1.41 6.38
N ARG A 167 13.45 1.09 6.19
CA ARG A 167 14.31 0.53 7.23
C ARG A 167 15.20 1.63 7.78
N ILE A 168 15.14 1.83 9.09
CA ILE A 168 16.04 2.73 9.82
C ILE A 168 17.07 1.85 10.52
N THR A 169 18.33 2.02 10.18
CA THR A 169 19.46 1.36 10.85
C THR A 169 20.13 2.37 11.76
N LEU A 170 20.15 2.07 13.05
CA LEU A 170 20.81 2.85 14.08
C LEU A 170 22.33 2.81 13.93
N SER A 171 23.02 3.77 14.52
CA SER A 171 24.49 3.78 14.60
C SER A 171 25.07 2.53 15.31
N SER A 172 24.27 1.84 16.13
CA SER A 172 24.62 0.55 16.73
C SER A 172 24.59 -0.64 15.75
N GLY A 173 24.02 -0.47 14.55
CA GLY A 173 23.76 -1.52 13.56
C GLY A 173 22.41 -2.23 13.72
N GLU A 174 21.70 -2.04 14.83
CA GLU A 174 20.32 -2.48 14.98
C GLU A 174 19.42 -1.75 13.98
N HIS A 175 18.39 -2.41 13.47
CA HIS A 175 17.44 -1.78 12.56
C HIS A 175 16.01 -2.12 12.90
N TYR A 176 15.10 -1.25 12.48
CA TYR A 176 13.66 -1.46 12.55
C TYR A 176 12.98 -0.86 11.32
N ASP A 177 11.87 -1.48 10.95
CA ASP A 177 11.09 -1.09 9.78
C ASP A 177 9.88 -0.27 10.22
N ARG A 178 9.58 0.81 9.50
CA ARG A 178 8.45 1.72 9.77
C ARG A 178 7.64 1.94 8.52
N GLU A 179 6.33 1.76 8.62
CA GLU A 179 5.39 2.21 7.60
C GLU A 179 5.39 3.73 7.54
N CYS A 180 5.29 4.28 6.33
CA CYS A 180 5.24 5.70 6.12
C CYS A 180 3.94 6.10 5.44
N ARG A 181 3.31 7.18 5.93
CA ARG A 181 2.09 7.73 5.35
C ARG A 181 2.29 9.14 4.83
N TYR A 182 1.73 9.41 3.65
CA TYR A 182 1.76 10.73 3.02
C TYR A 182 0.81 11.68 3.75
N ILE A 183 1.28 12.89 4.05
CA ILE A 183 0.46 13.96 4.63
C ILE A 183 0.36 15.12 3.65
N ASP A 184 1.51 15.65 3.23
CA ASP A 184 1.62 16.62 2.14
C ASP A 184 3.04 16.59 1.56
N ASP A 185 3.40 17.55 0.72
CA ASP A 185 4.70 17.59 0.03
C ASP A 185 5.89 17.86 0.99
N TYR A 186 5.63 18.22 2.25
CA TYR A 186 6.63 18.56 3.27
C TYR A 186 6.48 17.78 4.58
N HIS A 187 5.36 17.08 4.78
CA HIS A 187 5.10 16.28 5.98
C HIS A 187 4.83 14.82 5.65
N LEU A 188 5.27 13.95 6.56
CA LEU A 188 5.04 12.51 6.49
C LEU A 188 4.85 11.94 7.89
N GLU A 189 4.18 10.81 7.96
CA GLU A 189 4.20 9.97 9.17
C GLU A 189 5.23 8.85 8.98
N VAL A 190 5.98 8.56 10.05
CA VAL A 190 6.90 7.41 10.13
C VAL A 190 6.53 6.60 11.38
N GLY A 191 5.86 5.47 11.17
CA GLY A 191 5.07 4.82 12.22
C GLY A 191 4.00 5.79 12.74
N ASP A 192 3.94 5.98 14.04
CA ASP A 192 2.96 6.86 14.69
C ASP A 192 3.41 8.34 14.83
N ASN A 193 4.56 8.71 14.25
CA ASN A 193 5.14 10.04 14.43
C ASN A 193 5.01 10.88 13.17
N LEU A 194 4.45 12.08 13.30
CA LEU A 194 4.39 13.11 12.26
C LEU A 194 5.70 13.92 12.25
N TYR A 195 6.28 14.10 11.06
CA TYR A 195 7.49 14.88 10.86
C TYR A 195 7.33 15.86 9.71
N HIS A 196 8.07 16.98 9.79
CA HIS A 196 8.50 17.68 8.59
C HIS A 196 9.68 16.90 7.94
N ILE A 197 9.76 16.84 6.61
CA ILE A 197 10.79 16.04 5.90
C ILE A 197 12.23 16.43 6.30
N CYS A 198 12.50 17.72 6.55
CA CYS A 198 13.80 18.18 7.03
C CYS A 198 14.08 17.77 8.48
N GLU A 199 13.09 17.85 9.36
CA GLU A 199 13.23 17.42 10.75
C GLU A 199 13.60 15.93 10.80
N PHE A 200 12.92 15.11 9.99
CA PHE A 200 13.25 13.71 9.87
C PHE A 200 14.70 13.51 9.39
N ALA A 201 15.09 14.19 8.30
CA ALA A 201 16.44 14.06 7.72
C ALA A 201 17.54 14.48 8.70
N GLU A 202 17.40 15.64 9.34
CA GLU A 202 18.34 16.16 10.34
C GLU A 202 18.45 15.22 11.53
N ARG A 203 17.32 14.70 12.02
CA ARG A 203 17.32 13.75 13.14
C ARG A 203 18.00 12.43 12.79
N MET A 204 17.85 11.94 11.56
CA MET A 204 18.54 10.72 11.14
C MET A 204 20.05 10.95 11.07
N GLU A 205 20.49 12.08 10.50
CA GLU A 205 21.91 12.42 10.41
C GLU A 205 22.55 12.62 11.79
N GLN A 206 21.92 13.41 12.67
CA GLN A 206 22.43 13.70 14.02
C GLN A 206 22.64 12.45 14.88
N ASN A 207 21.78 11.44 14.70
CA ASN A 207 21.89 10.17 15.44
C ASN A 207 22.83 9.15 14.78
N GLY A 208 23.42 9.49 13.62
CA GLY A 208 24.23 8.58 12.81
C GLY A 208 23.42 7.41 12.23
N ASN A 209 22.12 7.61 12.01
CA ASN A 209 21.23 6.59 11.47
C ASN A 209 21.29 6.60 9.94
N THR A 210 21.03 5.45 9.33
CA THR A 210 20.82 5.35 7.89
C THR A 210 19.39 4.89 7.60
N VAL A 211 18.87 5.32 6.44
CA VAL A 211 17.50 5.01 6.03
C VAL A 211 17.52 4.46 4.61
N ILE A 212 16.85 3.34 4.36
CA ILE A 212 16.65 2.79 3.02
C ILE A 212 15.16 2.51 2.76
N PRO A 213 14.70 2.57 1.50
CA PRO A 213 13.33 2.21 1.16
C PRO A 213 13.12 0.69 1.19
N LEU A 214 11.97 0.25 1.71
CA LEU A 214 11.47 -1.11 1.63
C LEU A 214 10.17 -1.12 0.82
N ARG A 215 10.32 -1.08 -0.51
CA ARG A 215 9.19 -0.97 -1.44
C ARG A 215 8.33 -2.23 -1.39
N SER A 216 7.02 -2.08 -1.34
CA SER A 216 6.07 -3.20 -1.44
C SER A 216 6.08 -3.82 -2.84
N SER A 217 6.48 -3.05 -3.86
CA SER A 217 6.67 -3.53 -5.23
C SER A 217 7.86 -4.47 -5.41
N LEU A 218 8.69 -4.67 -4.38
CA LEU A 218 9.81 -5.62 -4.39
C LEU A 218 9.49 -6.84 -3.52
N PRO A 219 9.83 -8.07 -3.98
CA PRO A 219 9.64 -9.27 -3.19
C PRO A 219 10.55 -9.28 -1.97
N GLU A 220 10.22 -10.07 -0.95
CA GLU A 220 11.11 -10.23 0.21
C GLU A 220 12.45 -10.89 -0.16
N GLN A 221 12.43 -11.79 -1.15
CA GLN A 221 13.62 -12.40 -1.70
C GLN A 221 13.46 -12.80 -3.17
N CYS A 222 14.57 -12.93 -3.89
CA CYS A 222 14.60 -13.49 -5.24
C CYS A 222 15.89 -14.26 -5.52
N TYR A 223 15.87 -15.09 -6.56
CA TYR A 223 17.05 -15.76 -7.09
C TYR A 223 17.72 -14.90 -8.16
N VAL A 224 19.05 -14.85 -8.19
CA VAL A 224 19.80 -14.16 -9.23
C VAL A 224 20.98 -14.99 -9.70
N TYR A 225 21.21 -14.99 -11.02
CA TYR A 225 22.44 -15.55 -11.57
C TYR A 225 23.59 -14.55 -11.44
N LEU A 226 24.73 -15.04 -10.95
CA LEU A 226 25.97 -14.30 -10.73
C LEU A 226 27.03 -14.76 -11.73
N PRO A 227 27.27 -13.99 -12.83
CA PRO A 227 28.18 -14.43 -13.88
C PRO A 227 29.63 -14.59 -13.43
N THR A 228 30.06 -13.78 -12.45
CA THR A 228 31.46 -13.79 -11.99
C THR A 228 31.84 -15.07 -11.27
N SER A 229 30.92 -15.68 -10.52
CA SER A 229 31.11 -16.92 -9.79
C SER A 229 30.40 -18.12 -10.42
N ASN A 230 29.68 -17.92 -11.52
CA ASN A 230 28.85 -18.92 -12.19
C ASN A 230 27.95 -19.70 -11.21
N GLU A 231 27.25 -18.97 -10.33
CA GLU A 231 26.35 -19.53 -9.32
C GLU A 231 25.00 -18.79 -9.29
N ILE A 232 24.00 -19.42 -8.69
CA ILE A 232 22.74 -18.76 -8.34
C ILE A 232 22.80 -18.34 -6.87
N GLY A 233 22.53 -17.06 -6.60
CA GLY A 233 22.41 -16.51 -5.25
C GLY A 233 20.98 -16.15 -4.90
N ILE A 234 20.70 -16.01 -3.60
CA ILE A 234 19.45 -15.43 -3.09
C ILE A 234 19.74 -14.00 -2.62
N ILE A 235 18.97 -13.04 -3.09
CA ILE A 235 18.98 -11.66 -2.58
C ILE A 235 17.77 -11.46 -1.70
N LYS A 236 17.98 -10.82 -0.55
CA LYS A 236 16.90 -10.38 0.35
C LYS A 236 16.74 -8.86 0.30
N LYS A 237 15.49 -8.41 0.35
CA LYS A 237 15.15 -6.99 0.28
C LYS A 237 15.73 -6.24 1.49
N GLY A 238 16.36 -5.10 1.22
CA GLY A 238 16.95 -4.25 2.26
C GLY A 238 18.29 -4.73 2.81
N GLU A 239 18.90 -5.76 2.21
CA GLU A 239 20.22 -6.28 2.59
C GLU A 239 21.26 -6.06 1.48
N THR A 240 22.53 -5.98 1.86
CA THR A 240 23.65 -5.85 0.92
C THR A 240 24.21 -7.24 0.59
N GLY A 241 24.58 -7.47 -0.67
CA GLY A 241 25.16 -8.74 -1.11
C GLY A 241 24.11 -9.80 -1.46
N TYR A 242 24.46 -11.07 -1.24
CA TYR A 242 23.62 -12.22 -1.55
C TYR A 242 23.98 -13.42 -0.64
N TYR A 243 23.08 -14.39 -0.58
CA TYR A 243 23.28 -15.68 0.07
C TYR A 243 23.56 -16.75 -0.98
N LYS A 244 24.55 -17.60 -0.70
CA LYS A 244 24.92 -18.70 -1.60
C LYS A 244 23.84 -19.78 -1.64
N THR A 245 23.78 -20.48 -2.77
CA THR A 245 23.01 -21.72 -2.93
C THR A 245 23.95 -22.82 -3.42
N ASP A 246 23.47 -24.07 -3.41
CA ASP A 246 24.22 -25.21 -3.94
C ASP A 246 24.15 -25.32 -5.48
N LEU A 247 23.56 -24.33 -6.17
CA LEU A 247 23.41 -24.30 -7.62
C LEU A 247 24.61 -23.56 -8.26
N THR A 248 25.70 -24.29 -8.49
CA THR A 248 26.97 -23.77 -9.05
C THR A 248 27.38 -24.51 -10.32
N ASP A 249 28.34 -23.96 -11.07
CA ASP A 249 29.10 -24.63 -12.14
C ASP A 249 28.28 -25.22 -13.29
N GLY A 250 27.04 -24.76 -13.46
CA GLY A 250 26.19 -25.10 -14.61
C GLY A 250 26.54 -24.31 -15.86
N VAL A 251 25.85 -24.60 -16.96
CA VAL A 251 25.97 -23.81 -18.20
C VAL A 251 25.36 -22.41 -17.96
N PRO A 252 26.09 -21.30 -18.20
CA PRO A 252 25.63 -19.94 -17.86
C PRO A 252 24.21 -19.58 -18.32
N GLY A 253 23.85 -19.94 -19.56
CA GLY A 253 22.51 -19.68 -20.10
C GLY A 253 21.41 -20.48 -19.40
N GLU A 254 21.70 -21.73 -19.04
CA GLU A 254 20.78 -22.61 -18.33
C GLU A 254 20.61 -22.17 -16.87
N MET A 255 21.69 -21.72 -16.22
CA MET A 255 21.62 -21.19 -14.86
C MET A 255 20.80 -19.90 -14.77
N LYS A 256 20.95 -19.02 -15.76
CA LYS A 256 20.11 -17.82 -15.85
C LYS A 256 18.63 -18.18 -16.02
N GLU A 257 18.31 -19.10 -16.92
CA GLU A 257 16.92 -19.55 -17.11
C GLU A 257 16.38 -20.29 -15.88
N LEU A 258 17.22 -21.03 -15.17
CA LEU A 258 16.86 -21.68 -13.91
C LEU A 258 16.48 -20.65 -12.84
N ALA A 259 17.28 -19.60 -12.64
CA ALA A 259 16.96 -18.52 -11.71
C ALA A 259 15.65 -17.81 -12.09
N ASP A 260 15.46 -17.50 -13.39
CA ASP A 260 14.23 -16.91 -13.90
C ASP A 260 13.02 -17.84 -13.66
N SER A 261 13.19 -19.15 -13.84
CA SER A 261 12.15 -20.16 -13.59
C SER A 261 11.77 -20.26 -12.12
N MET A 262 12.75 -20.21 -11.21
CA MET A 262 12.50 -20.18 -9.76
C MET A 262 11.77 -18.90 -9.36
N ASN A 263 12.16 -17.75 -9.89
CA ASN A 263 11.49 -16.47 -9.65
C ASN A 263 10.04 -16.47 -10.16
N ARG A 264 9.78 -17.02 -11.35
CA ARG A 264 8.40 -17.14 -11.87
C ARG A 264 7.49 -17.94 -10.93
N LYS A 265 8.00 -19.01 -10.31
CA LYS A 265 7.25 -19.79 -9.30
C LYS A 265 6.93 -18.99 -8.03
N LEU A 266 7.73 -17.96 -7.73
CA LEU A 266 7.52 -17.03 -6.63
C LEU A 266 6.71 -15.78 -7.03
N GLY A 267 6.24 -15.69 -8.28
CA GLY A 267 5.58 -14.49 -8.80
C GLY A 267 6.51 -13.30 -9.01
N VAL A 268 7.83 -13.50 -8.98
CA VAL A 268 8.83 -12.44 -9.15
C VAL A 268 9.07 -12.20 -10.63
N THR A 269 8.87 -10.97 -11.06
CA THR A 269 9.13 -10.50 -12.43
C THR A 269 10.63 -10.29 -12.69
N LYS A 270 11.02 -10.25 -13.97
CA LYS A 270 12.41 -9.95 -14.37
C LYS A 270 12.86 -8.57 -13.90
N GLY A 271 12.00 -7.55 -14.02
CA GLY A 271 12.27 -6.20 -13.53
C GLY A 271 12.48 -6.15 -12.02
N GLN A 272 11.68 -6.89 -11.23
CA GLN A 272 11.90 -7.01 -9.79
C GLN A 272 13.22 -7.69 -9.45
N ALA A 273 13.57 -8.79 -10.11
CA ALA A 273 14.83 -9.50 -9.85
C ALA A 273 16.06 -8.62 -10.16
N GLU A 274 16.04 -7.87 -11.27
CA GLU A 274 17.12 -6.95 -11.61
C GLU A 274 17.17 -5.74 -10.67
N ALA A 275 16.03 -5.24 -10.19
CA ALA A 275 15.98 -4.17 -9.18
C ALA A 275 16.51 -4.65 -7.82
N MET A 276 16.18 -5.86 -7.39
CA MET A 276 16.75 -6.49 -6.19
C MET A 276 18.27 -6.61 -6.30
N LYS A 277 18.76 -7.06 -7.46
CA LYS A 277 20.20 -7.14 -7.77
C LYS A 277 20.90 -5.80 -7.68
N ALA A 278 20.32 -4.75 -8.28
CA ALA A 278 20.88 -3.41 -8.19
C ALA A 278 20.87 -2.88 -6.75
N GLY A 279 19.79 -3.11 -6.00
CA GLY A 279 19.67 -2.71 -4.60
C GLY A 279 20.72 -3.34 -3.70
N SER A 280 20.99 -4.64 -3.86
CA SER A 280 21.97 -5.34 -3.03
C SER A 280 23.43 -5.03 -3.40
N MET A 281 23.69 -4.64 -4.64
CA MET A 281 25.05 -4.29 -5.13
C MET A 281 25.41 -2.82 -4.94
N PHE A 282 24.47 -1.91 -5.19
CA PHE A 282 24.72 -0.47 -5.28
C PHE A 282 23.97 0.34 -4.22
N GLY A 283 23.16 -0.32 -3.38
CA GLY A 283 22.34 0.29 -2.34
C GLY A 283 20.91 0.54 -2.79
N TRP A 284 19.97 0.41 -1.86
CA TRP A 284 18.53 0.43 -2.11
C TRP A 284 17.93 1.82 -2.44
N LYS A 285 18.73 2.88 -2.29
CA LYS A 285 18.34 4.26 -2.65
C LYS A 285 18.46 4.56 -4.14
N VAL A 286 19.29 3.81 -4.87
CA VAL A 286 19.57 4.13 -6.27
C VAL A 286 18.32 3.91 -7.14
N PRO A 287 18.12 4.69 -8.23
CA PRO A 287 16.98 4.49 -9.12
C PRO A 287 16.88 3.07 -9.70
N ALA A 288 18.02 2.42 -9.96
CA ALA A 288 18.04 1.03 -10.42
C ALA A 288 17.49 0.03 -9.38
N ALA A 289 17.34 0.40 -8.10
CA ALA A 289 16.70 -0.44 -7.09
C ALA A 289 15.16 -0.25 -7.03
N ASP A 290 14.56 0.40 -8.03
CA ASP A 290 13.12 0.59 -8.16
C ASP A 290 12.61 -0.17 -9.40
N PRO A 291 11.74 -1.20 -9.23
CA PRO A 291 11.28 -2.03 -10.33
C PRO A 291 10.49 -1.27 -11.40
N LYS A 292 9.94 -0.08 -11.08
CA LYS A 292 9.24 0.76 -12.07
C LYS A 292 10.16 1.25 -13.20
N ASN A 293 11.47 1.21 -12.99
CA ASN A 293 12.47 1.64 -13.96
C ASN A 293 12.88 0.52 -14.92
N TYR A 294 12.18 -0.61 -14.93
CA TYR A 294 12.46 -1.77 -15.77
C TYR A 294 11.29 -2.11 -16.68
N ASP A 295 11.58 -2.60 -17.88
CA ASP A 295 10.56 -3.20 -18.76
C ASP A 295 10.24 -4.64 -18.36
N GLU A 296 9.29 -5.25 -19.06
CA GLU A 296 8.87 -6.66 -18.87
C GLU A 296 10.02 -7.67 -19.03
N ASN A 297 11.08 -7.28 -19.73
CA ASN A 297 12.27 -8.12 -19.97
C ASN A 297 13.38 -7.87 -18.94
N GLY A 298 13.16 -7.01 -17.96
CA GLY A 298 14.16 -6.64 -16.94
C GLY A 298 15.25 -5.71 -17.46
N LYS A 299 15.00 -4.95 -18.53
CA LYS A 299 15.94 -3.91 -19.00
C LYS A 299 15.57 -2.55 -18.44
N LEU A 300 16.58 -1.78 -18.03
CA LEU A 300 16.39 -0.42 -17.55
C LEU A 300 15.77 0.45 -18.63
N VAL A 301 14.63 1.05 -18.32
CA VAL A 301 13.97 2.06 -19.15
C VAL A 301 14.62 3.40 -18.82
N LYS A 302 15.19 4.07 -19.82
CA LYS A 302 15.74 5.41 -19.61
C LYS A 302 14.62 6.33 -19.14
N PRO A 303 14.83 7.14 -18.09
CA PRO A 303 13.83 8.13 -17.70
C PRO A 303 13.56 9.05 -18.89
N LYS A 304 12.29 9.25 -19.23
CA LYS A 304 11.90 10.35 -20.10
C LYS A 304 12.37 11.62 -19.39
N ARG A 305 13.28 12.38 -19.99
CA ARG A 305 13.65 13.72 -19.47
C ARG A 305 12.36 14.56 -19.45
N ASN A 306 11.74 14.73 -18.28
CA ASN A 306 10.74 15.76 -18.10
C ASN A 306 11.44 17.10 -18.29
N LYS A 307 11.02 17.85 -19.31
CA LYS A 307 11.56 19.17 -19.67
C LYS A 307 11.02 20.32 -18.80
N ASP A 308 10.30 20.03 -17.71
CA ASP A 308 9.46 21.03 -17.05
C ASP A 308 9.95 21.47 -15.65
N TYR A 309 11.27 21.54 -15.46
CA TYR A 309 11.86 22.24 -14.30
C TYR A 309 12.85 23.34 -14.73
N GLU A 310 12.56 24.03 -15.84
CA GLU A 310 13.12 25.35 -16.12
C GLU A 310 11.96 26.35 -16.26
N ARG A 311 11.53 26.91 -15.13
CA ARG A 311 10.98 28.26 -15.00
C ARG A 311 10.84 28.66 -13.53
#